data_AF-R6D2J5-F1
#
_entry.id   AF-R6D2J5-F1
#
_cell.length_a   1.000
_cell.length_b   1.000
_cell.length_c   1.000
_cell.angle_alpha   90.00
_cell.angle_beta   90.00
_cell.angle_gamma   90.00
#
_symmetry.space_group_name_H-M   'P 1'
#
loop_
_entity.id
_entity.type
_entity.pdbx_description
1 polymer ?
#
loop_
_entity_poly.entity_id
_entity_poly.type
_entity_poly.pdbx_seq_one_letter_code
_entity_poly.pdbx_strand_id
1 'polypeptide(L)' 'MTNGDKIFKAVIEDSALISYGGYNPDDYDSLQNALDDENVVISTVAKIIYYQLRGHSEREIYNEVTNFLKNNVL' A
#
# COMPACT_ATOMS: atom_id res chain seq x y z
N MET A 1 -7.21 15.15 3.23
CA MET A 1 -6.52 14.07 3.95
C MET A 1 -7.50 13.30 4.82
N THR A 2 -7.81 12.07 4.43
CA THR A 2 -8.68 11.12 5.14
C THR A 2 -7.90 10.38 6.23
N ASN A 3 -8.59 9.59 7.07
CA ASN A 3 -7.89 8.69 8.02
C ASN A 3 -7.05 7.64 7.29
N GLY A 4 -7.52 7.16 6.12
CA GLY A 4 -6.74 6.23 5.30
C GLY A 4 -5.45 6.84 4.79
N ASP A 5 -5.50 8.09 4.32
CA ASP A 5 -4.30 8.82 3.88
C ASP A 5 -3.28 9.00 5.03
N LYS A 6 -3.76 9.29 6.24
CA LYS A 6 -2.89 9.42 7.43
C LYS A 6 -2.19 8.12 7.80
N ILE A 7 -2.94 7.01 7.82
CA ILE A 7 -2.38 5.68 8.13
C ILE A 7 -1.38 5.29 7.06
N PHE A 8 -1.73 5.48 5.79
CA PHE A 8 -0.86 5.20 4.66
C PHE A 8 0.45 5.99 4.76
N LYS A 9 0.36 7.32 4.96
CA LYS A 9 1.53 8.19 5.12
C LYS A 9 2.46 7.70 6.24
N ALA A 10 1.90 7.39 7.41
CA ALA A 10 2.68 6.92 8.55
C ALA A 10 3.43 5.60 8.27
N VAL A 11 2.89 4.71 7.42
CA VAL A 11 3.54 3.44 7.07
C VAL A 11 4.67 3.66 6.05
N ILE A 12 4.44 4.49 5.03
CA ILE A 12 5.43 4.71 3.96
C ILE A 12 6.58 5.64 4.37
N GLU A 13 6.48 6.28 5.53
CA GLU A 13 7.58 7.04 6.14
C GLU A 13 8.63 6.14 6.84
N ASP A 14 8.39 4.82 6.93
CA ASP A 14 9.36 3.88 7.50
C ASP A 14 10.63 3.79 6.64
N SER A 15 11.78 4.05 7.26
CA SER A 15 13.08 4.10 6.57
C SER A 15 13.50 2.79 5.90
N ALA A 16 13.12 1.63 6.46
CA ALA A 16 13.45 0.34 5.87
C ALA A 16 12.58 0.08 4.63
N LEU A 17 11.31 0.46 4.71
CA LEU A 17 10.38 0.36 3.58
C LEU A 17 10.77 1.31 2.44
N ILE A 18 11.18 2.53 2.76
CA ILE A 18 11.75 3.50 1.81
C ILE A 18 12.98 2.91 1.12
N SER A 19 13.92 2.37 1.89
CA SER A 19 15.14 1.78 1.35
C SER A 19 14.87 0.56 0.46
N TYR A 20 13.88 -0.26 0.81
CA TYR A 20 13.51 -1.45 0.03
C TYR A 20 12.76 -1.10 -1.25
N GLY A 21 11.82 -0.16 -1.17
CA GLY A 21 10.99 0.24 -2.30
C GLY A 21 11.63 1.29 -3.22
N GLY A 22 12.63 2.04 -2.76
CA GLY A 22 13.30 3.05 -3.56
C GLY A 22 12.40 4.23 -3.97
N TYR A 23 11.45 4.61 -3.11
CA TYR A 23 10.52 5.70 -3.35
C TYR A 23 10.78 6.89 -2.41
N ASN A 24 10.24 8.06 -2.74
CA ASN A 24 10.21 9.21 -1.84
C ASN A 24 8.81 9.33 -1.20
N PRO A 25 8.67 9.24 0.14
CA PRO A 25 7.36 9.31 0.78
C PRO A 25 6.61 10.62 0.52
N ASP A 26 7.32 11.71 0.24
CA ASP A 26 6.71 13.02 -0.06
C ASP A 26 5.98 13.06 -1.40
N ASP A 27 6.20 12.08 -2.28
CA ASP A 27 5.50 11.99 -3.56
C ASP A 27 4.07 11.42 -3.40
N TYR A 28 3.71 10.96 -2.20
CA TYR A 28 2.46 10.25 -1.92
C TYR A 28 1.64 10.88 -0.80
N ASP A 29 0.46 11.40 -1.16
CA ASP A 29 -0.47 12.05 -0.22
C ASP A 29 -1.86 11.41 -0.17
N SER A 30 -2.14 10.46 -1.07
CA SER A 30 -3.44 9.81 -1.16
C SER A 30 -3.31 8.29 -1.23
N LEU A 31 -3.96 7.62 -0.27
CA LEU A 31 -4.12 6.17 -0.28
C LEU A 31 -4.78 5.69 -1.57
N GLN A 32 -5.77 6.44 -2.09
CA GLN A 32 -6.52 6.06 -3.28
C GLN A 32 -5.65 6.09 -4.54
N ASN A 33 -4.81 7.13 -4.70
CA ASN A 33 -3.92 7.24 -5.86
C ASN A 33 -2.81 6.19 -5.81
N ALA A 34 -2.36 5.82 -4.61
CA ALA A 34 -1.32 4.84 -4.39
C ALA A 34 -1.72 3.39 -4.70
N LEU A 35 -3.01 3.09 -4.95
CA LEU A 35 -3.46 1.72 -5.19
C LEU A 35 -2.92 1.11 -6.49
N ASP A 36 -2.69 1.95 -7.50
CA ASP A 36 -2.28 1.55 -8.84
C ASP A 36 -0.92 2.18 -9.21
N ASP A 37 -0.09 2.44 -8.20
CA ASP A 37 1.25 2.99 -8.36
C ASP A 37 2.21 1.98 -9.00
N GLU A 38 3.15 2.47 -9.79
CA GLU A 38 4.20 1.64 -10.41
C GLU A 38 5.11 1.00 -9.37
N ASN A 39 5.29 1.65 -8.21
CA ASN A 39 6.04 1.06 -7.11
C ASN A 39 5.19 -0.02 -6.43
N VAL A 40 5.58 -1.27 -6.66
CA VAL A 40 4.87 -2.44 -6.11
C VAL A 40 4.78 -2.38 -4.57
N VAL A 41 5.77 -1.85 -3.87
CA VAL A 41 5.75 -1.72 -2.41
C VAL A 41 4.65 -0.76 -1.98
N ILE A 42 4.59 0.41 -2.62
CA ILE A 42 3.54 1.41 -2.38
C ILE A 42 2.16 0.83 -2.65
N SER A 43 1.96 0.25 -3.84
CA SER A 43 0.71 -0.39 -4.23
C SER A 43 0.29 -1.50 -3.27
N THR A 44 1.24 -2.30 -2.77
CA THR A 44 0.96 -3.36 -1.80
C THR A 44 0.48 -2.81 -0.47
N VAL A 45 1.19 -1.82 0.09
CA VAL A 45 0.81 -1.18 1.36
C VAL A 45 -0.54 -0.48 1.23
N ALA A 46 -0.77 0.23 0.13
CA ALA A 46 -2.04 0.88 -0.15
C ALA A 46 -3.18 -0.14 -0.18
N LYS A 47 -3.03 -1.26 -0.91
CA LYS A 47 -4.05 -2.30 -1.01
C LYS A 47 -4.39 -2.92 0.35
N ILE A 48 -3.39 -3.23 1.20
CA ILE A 48 -3.61 -3.75 2.56
C ILE A 48 -4.50 -2.80 3.36
N ILE A 49 -4.11 -1.53 3.46
CA ILE A 49 -4.82 -0.51 4.26
C ILE A 49 -6.23 -0.28 3.69
N TYR A 50 -6.35 -0.17 2.36
CA TYR A 50 -7.59 0.08 1.66
C TYR A 50 -8.66 -0.99 1.89
N TYR A 51 -8.27 -2.27 1.82
CA TYR A 51 -9.20 -3.38 2.05
C TYR A 51 -9.53 -3.52 3.54
N GLN A 52 -8.55 -3.31 4.43
CA GLN A 52 -8.80 -3.32 5.87
C GLN A 52 -9.80 -2.24 6.29
N LEU A 53 -9.69 -1.02 5.75
CA LEU A 53 -10.62 0.08 6.03
C LEU A 53 -12.04 -0.18 5.51
N ARG A 54 -12.23 -1.13 4.59
CA ARG A 54 -13.55 -1.56 4.10
C ARG A 54 -14.10 -2.80 4.79
N GLY A 55 -13.44 -3.29 5.84
CA GLY A 55 -13.92 -4.41 6.63
C GLY A 55 -13.77 -5.76 5.93
N HIS A 56 -12.86 -5.88 4.96
CA HIS A 56 -12.48 -7.19 4.43
C HIS A 56 -11.82 -8.02 5.53
N SER A 57 -12.07 -9.33 5.51
CA SER A 57 -11.41 -10.28 6.39
C SER A 57 -9.92 -10.42 6.04
N GLU A 58 -9.11 -10.86 7.00
CA GLU A 58 -7.69 -11.14 6.78
C GLU A 58 -7.44 -12.09 5.61
N ARG A 59 -8.32 -13.10 5.43
CA ARG A 59 -8.26 -14.04 4.31
C ARG A 59 -8.48 -13.35 2.96
N GLU A 60 -9.44 -12.43 2.88
CA GLU A 60 -9.71 -11.68 1.66
C GLU A 60 -8.54 -10.75 1.33
N ILE A 61 -8.02 -10.02 2.33
CA ILE A 61 -6.85 -9.16 2.17
C ILE A 61 -5.64 -9.97 1.69
N TYR A 62 -5.37 -11.12 2.32
CA TYR A 62 -4.29 -12.02 1.91
C TYR A 62 -4.42 -12.46 0.44
N ASN A 63 -5.63 -12.84 0.02
CA ASN A 63 -5.87 -13.28 -1.36
C ASN A 63 -5.66 -12.14 -2.35
N GLU A 64 -6.20 -10.96 -2.08
CA GLU A 64 -6.06 -9.77 -2.92
C GLU A 64 -4.58 -9.38 -3.09
N VAL A 65 -3.85 -9.28 -1.98
CA VAL A 65 -2.43 -8.92 -1.98
C VAL A 65 -1.58 -9.99 -2.67
N THR A 66 -1.84 -11.27 -2.40
CA THR A 66 -1.12 -12.38 -3.04
C THR A 66 -1.32 -12.38 -4.55
N ASN A 67 -2.56 -12.17 -5.00
CA ASN A 67 -2.86 -12.12 -6.44
C ASN A 67 -2.18 -10.92 -7.09
N PHE A 68 -2.19 -9.75 -6.45
CA PHE A 68 -1.47 -8.58 -6.94
C PHE A 68 0.04 -8.85 -7.08
N LEU A 69 0.69 -9.36 -6.04
CA LEU A 69 2.13 -9.64 -6.06
C LEU A 69 2.50 -10.70 -7.11
N LYS A 70 1.67 -11.73 -7.29
CA LYS A 70 1.86 -12.74 -8.34
C LYS A 70 1.82 -12.20 -9.77
N ASN A 71 1.15 -11.08 -9.98
CA ASN A 71 1.02 -10.49 -11.32
C ASN A 71 2.07 -9.41 -11.59
N ASN A 72 2.77 -8.94 -10.56
CA ASN A 72 3.65 -7.76 -10.65
C ASN A 72 5.09 -8.03 -10.16
N VAL A 73 5.36 -9.17 -9.54
CA VAL A 73 6.69 -9.52 -8.99
C VAL A 73 7.11 -10.94 -9.31
N LEU A 74 6.22 -11.92 -9.07
CA LEU A 74 6.51 -13.35 -9.16
C LEU A 74 6.24 -13.89 -10.57
#